data_AF-A0AAD3E3C4-F1
#
_entry.id   AF-A0AAD3E3C4-F1
#
_cell.length_a   1.000
_cell.length_b   1.000
_cell.length_c   1.000
_cell.angle_alpha   90.00
_cell.angle_beta   90.00
_cell.angle_gamma   90.00
#
_symmetry.space_group_name_H-M   'P 1'
#
loop_
_entity.id
_entity.type
_entity.pdbx_description
1 polymer ?
#
loop_
_entity_poly.entity_id
_entity_poly.type
_entity_poly.pdbx_seq_one_letter_code
_entity_poly.pdbx_strand_id
1 'polypeptide(L)'
;ALPSSLSAAAGVSPAAAPSSSSASAAAAAAAASALVGGVGELLQAVLRVRLADPRHMTLHAEAIEAFGRFLALRPDLAVPTVSCCLEVMALLPLEAPGQQPPPARQTPEWRAQFEARLAMANVLLGLARAAPASLVPHLSALVTE
;
A
#
# COMPACT_ATOMS: atom_id res chain seq x y z
N ALA A 1 43.30 -54.35 -48.74
CA ALA A 1 42.00 -54.88 -48.25
C ALA A 1 41.81 -54.38 -46.82
N LEU A 2 40.69 -53.69 -46.53
CA LEU A 2 40.25 -53.28 -45.18
C LEU A 2 39.81 -54.52 -44.37
N PRO A 3 39.85 -54.50 -43.01
CA PRO A 3 38.77 -53.90 -42.20
C PRO A 3 39.31 -52.97 -41.09
N SER A 4 38.72 -51.80 -40.84
CA SER A 4 37.55 -51.57 -39.95
C SER A 4 37.80 -51.93 -38.49
N SER A 5 37.95 -50.91 -37.62
CA SER A 5 37.39 -50.84 -36.25
C SER A 5 37.71 -49.47 -35.63
N LEU A 6 36.87 -48.47 -35.91
CA LEU A 6 36.77 -47.27 -35.07
C LEU A 6 36.03 -47.67 -33.80
N SER A 7 36.74 -47.69 -32.67
CA SER A 7 36.14 -47.89 -31.35
C SER A 7 35.47 -46.59 -30.91
N ALA A 8 34.15 -46.67 -30.74
CA ALA A 8 33.31 -45.61 -30.20
C ALA A 8 33.62 -45.41 -28.71
N ALA A 9 34.05 -44.21 -28.33
CA ALA A 9 34.12 -43.79 -26.93
C ALA A 9 33.12 -42.65 -26.71
N ALA A 10 31.95 -43.06 -26.25
CA ALA A 10 30.99 -42.34 -25.42
C ALA A 10 31.05 -40.80 -25.46
N GLY A 11 30.19 -40.22 -26.30
CA GLY A 11 29.66 -38.89 -26.03
C GLY A 11 28.88 -38.93 -24.72
N VAL A 12 29.47 -38.42 -23.65
CA VAL A 12 28.73 -38.08 -22.42
C VAL A 12 27.91 -36.84 -22.76
N SER A 13 26.65 -37.03 -23.13
CA SER A 13 25.66 -35.97 -23.03
C SER A 13 25.52 -35.59 -21.56
N PRO A 14 25.66 -34.31 -21.17
CA PRO A 14 25.10 -33.89 -19.91
C PRO A 14 23.58 -33.97 -20.08
N ALA A 15 22.99 -35.00 -19.46
CA ALA A 15 21.56 -35.00 -19.20
C ALA A 15 21.27 -33.72 -18.41
N ALA A 16 20.63 -32.76 -19.10
CA ALA A 16 20.13 -31.55 -18.47
C ALA A 16 19.20 -31.98 -17.34
N ALA A 17 19.69 -31.84 -16.11
CA ALA A 17 18.88 -32.05 -14.92
C ALA A 17 17.65 -31.13 -14.99
N PRO A 18 16.46 -31.65 -14.67
CA PRO A 18 15.21 -30.97 -14.94
C PRO A 18 15.08 -29.67 -14.15
N SER A 19 14.45 -28.72 -14.82
CA SER A 19 14.12 -27.33 -14.51
C SER A 19 13.24 -27.10 -13.26
N SER A 20 13.40 -27.94 -12.23
CA SER A 20 12.62 -27.96 -10.99
C SER A 20 12.71 -26.64 -10.22
N SER A 21 13.89 -25.99 -10.25
CA SER A 21 14.14 -24.74 -9.53
C SER A 21 13.45 -23.54 -10.19
N SER A 22 13.40 -23.49 -11.53
CA SER A 22 12.73 -22.40 -12.25
C SER A 22 11.20 -22.53 -12.21
N ALA A 23 10.67 -23.76 -12.21
CA ALA A 23 9.24 -24.00 -12.04
C ALA A 23 8.74 -23.61 -10.63
N SER A 24 9.51 -23.92 -9.59
CA SER A 24 9.22 -23.50 -8.21
C SER A 24 9.30 -21.98 -8.04
N ALA A 25 10.32 -21.33 -8.61
CA ALA A 25 10.46 -19.88 -8.60
C ALA A 25 9.32 -19.17 -9.36
N ALA A 26 8.89 -19.71 -10.51
CA ALA A 26 7.76 -19.18 -11.27
C ALA A 26 6.43 -19.30 -10.52
N ALA A 27 6.18 -20.43 -9.85
CA ALA A 27 5.00 -20.61 -9.01
C ALA A 27 5.00 -19.64 -7.81
N ALA A 28 6.16 -19.43 -7.17
CA ALA A 28 6.29 -18.46 -6.08
C ALA A 28 6.06 -17.01 -6.56
N ALA A 29 6.58 -16.65 -7.74
CA ALA A 29 6.33 -15.33 -8.33
C ALA A 29 4.85 -15.10 -8.67
N ALA A 30 4.17 -16.13 -9.21
CA ALA A 30 2.74 -16.07 -9.49
C ALA A 30 1.92 -15.91 -8.20
N ALA A 31 2.26 -16.67 -7.15
CA ALA A 31 1.60 -16.56 -5.85
C ALA A 31 1.83 -15.17 -5.21
N ALA A 32 3.05 -14.63 -5.29
CA ALA A 32 3.35 -13.28 -4.82
C ALA A 32 2.56 -12.21 -5.58
N SER A 33 2.47 -12.34 -6.91
CA SER A 33 1.67 -11.42 -7.74
C SER A 33 0.18 -11.48 -7.39
N ALA A 34 -0.38 -12.68 -7.18
CA ALA A 34 -1.76 -12.86 -6.76
C ALA A 34 -2.02 -12.24 -5.37
N LEU A 35 -1.09 -12.40 -4.43
CA LEU A 35 -1.17 -11.78 -3.10
C LEU A 35 -1.17 -10.25 -3.20
N VAL A 36 -0.25 -9.67 -4.00
CA VAL A 36 -0.22 -8.22 -4.24
C VAL A 36 -1.54 -7.74 -4.87
N GLY A 37 -2.13 -8.52 -5.78
CA GLY A 37 -3.46 -8.26 -6.32
C GLY A 37 -4.53 -8.20 -5.24
N GLY A 38 -4.66 -9.27 -4.44
CA GLY A 38 -5.67 -9.37 -3.39
C GLY A 38 -5.53 -8.34 -2.27
N VAL A 39 -4.30 -8.01 -1.86
CA VAL A 39 -4.05 -6.93 -0.89
C VAL A 39 -4.45 -5.57 -1.47
N GLY A 40 -4.24 -5.36 -2.77
CA GLY A 40 -4.70 -4.16 -3.47
C GLY A 40 -6.22 -4.04 -3.50
N GLU A 41 -6.94 -5.14 -3.75
CA GLU A 41 -8.40 -5.18 -3.70
C GLU A 41 -8.93 -4.90 -2.28
N LEU A 42 -8.27 -5.45 -1.26
CA LEU A 42 -8.61 -5.19 0.14
C LEU A 42 -8.44 -3.72 0.51
N LEU A 43 -7.32 -3.09 0.12
CA LEU A 43 -7.12 -1.65 0.32
C LEU A 43 -8.23 -0.86 -0.38
N GLN A 44 -8.55 -1.17 -1.63
CA GLN A 44 -9.65 -0.48 -2.31
C GLN A 44 -11.01 -0.69 -1.63
N ALA A 45 -11.28 -1.88 -1.07
CA ALA A 45 -12.49 -2.12 -0.30
C ALA A 45 -12.54 -1.24 0.97
N VAL A 46 -11.41 -1.11 1.67
CA VAL A 46 -11.25 -0.20 2.82
C VAL A 46 -11.54 1.24 2.37
N LEU A 47 -10.89 1.75 1.32
CA LEU A 47 -11.06 3.14 0.86
C LEU A 47 -12.48 3.50 0.40
N ARG A 48 -13.32 2.51 0.08
CA ARG A 48 -14.74 2.72 -0.28
C ARG A 48 -15.66 2.86 0.92
N VAL A 49 -15.20 2.51 2.12
CA VAL A 49 -16.00 2.66 3.35
C VAL A 49 -16.25 4.16 3.60
N ARG A 50 -17.48 4.50 3.97
CA ARG A 50 -17.90 5.86 4.33
C ARG A 50 -18.44 5.82 5.75
N LEU A 51 -17.82 6.58 6.63
CA LEU A 51 -18.11 6.60 8.07
C LEU A 51 -18.51 8.01 8.48
N ALA A 52 -19.48 8.12 9.38
CA ALA A 52 -19.91 9.39 9.96
C ALA A 52 -19.48 9.53 11.44
N ASP A 53 -19.28 8.40 12.14
CA ASP A 53 -18.86 8.39 13.53
C ASP A 53 -17.33 8.59 13.63
N PRO A 54 -16.85 9.63 14.34
CA PRO A 54 -15.43 9.88 14.52
C PRO A 54 -14.66 8.70 15.11
N ARG A 55 -15.26 7.89 15.99
CA ARG A 55 -14.59 6.72 16.57
C ARG A 55 -14.28 5.66 15.52
N HIS A 56 -15.22 5.43 14.60
CA HIS A 56 -14.99 4.53 13.48
C HIS A 56 -14.00 5.13 12.49
N MET A 57 -13.98 6.45 12.29
CA MET A 57 -12.98 7.11 11.45
C MET A 57 -11.55 6.91 11.99
N THR A 58 -11.34 6.91 13.31
CA THR A 58 -10.03 6.59 13.91
C THR A 58 -9.61 5.16 13.58
N LEU A 59 -10.49 4.16 13.75
CA LEU A 59 -10.18 2.77 13.37
C LEU A 59 -9.93 2.63 11.87
N HIS A 60 -10.63 3.40 11.06
CA HIS A 60 -10.42 3.45 9.62
C HIS A 60 -9.04 4.02 9.28
N ALA A 61 -8.55 5.01 10.04
CA ALA A 61 -7.19 5.54 9.94
C ALA A 61 -6.14 4.45 10.14
N GLU A 62 -6.26 3.71 11.25
CA GLU A 62 -5.35 2.63 11.59
C GLU A 62 -5.36 1.54 10.51
N ALA A 63 -6.54 1.22 9.98
CA ALA A 63 -6.68 0.27 8.88
C ALA A 63 -5.95 0.73 7.61
N ILE A 64 -6.06 2.02 7.24
CA ILE A 64 -5.34 2.57 6.07
C ILE A 64 -3.83 2.61 6.34
N GLU A 65 -3.40 3.03 7.53
CA GLU A 65 -1.98 3.12 7.90
C GLU A 65 -1.24 1.78 7.74
N ALA A 66 -1.92 0.67 8.03
CA ALA A 66 -1.37 -0.68 7.86
C ALA A 66 -0.93 -0.97 6.42
N PHE A 67 -1.51 -0.29 5.41
CA PHE A 67 -1.13 -0.43 4.00
C PHE A 67 -0.01 0.53 3.56
N GLY A 68 0.54 1.36 4.46
CA GLY A 68 1.47 2.42 4.06
C GLY A 68 2.71 1.92 3.29
N ARG A 69 3.30 0.80 3.71
CA ARG A 69 4.43 0.18 2.99
C ARG A 69 4.00 -0.52 1.69
N PHE A 70 2.74 -0.95 1.59
CA PHE A 70 2.21 -1.61 0.41
C PHE A 70 2.13 -0.64 -0.80
N LEU A 71 1.99 0.66 -0.54
CA LEU A 71 2.03 1.69 -1.60
C LEU A 71 3.37 1.78 -2.34
N ALA A 72 4.46 1.25 -1.78
CA ALA A 72 5.73 1.12 -2.50
C ALA A 72 5.68 0.02 -3.57
N LEU A 73 4.81 -1.00 -3.40
CA LEU A 73 4.59 -2.08 -4.36
C LEU A 73 3.47 -1.74 -5.36
N ARG A 74 2.51 -0.89 -4.97
CA ARG A 74 1.37 -0.45 -5.78
C ARG A 74 1.22 1.08 -5.75
N PRO A 75 2.12 1.81 -6.43
CA PRO A 75 2.11 3.27 -6.43
C PRO A 75 0.84 3.87 -7.06
N ASP A 76 0.17 3.13 -7.94
CA ASP A 76 -1.11 3.49 -8.53
C ASP A 76 -2.23 3.72 -7.49
N LEU A 77 -2.10 3.10 -6.31
CA LEU A 77 -3.06 3.25 -5.21
C LEU A 77 -2.74 4.45 -4.29
N ALA A 78 -1.63 5.17 -4.50
CA ALA A 78 -1.24 6.28 -3.64
C ALA A 78 -2.26 7.44 -3.70
N VAL A 79 -2.63 7.87 -4.92
CA VAL A 79 -3.62 8.94 -5.12
C VAL A 79 -4.96 8.62 -4.45
N PRO A 80 -5.64 7.49 -4.73
CA PRO A 80 -6.92 7.21 -4.10
C PRO A 80 -6.83 7.08 -2.57
N THR A 81 -5.69 6.63 -2.04
CA THR A 81 -5.47 6.58 -0.59
C THR A 81 -5.38 7.98 0.01
N VAL A 82 -4.60 8.87 -0.61
CA VAL A 82 -4.46 10.26 -0.17
C VAL A 82 -5.78 11.03 -0.31
N SER A 83 -6.46 10.91 -1.45
CA SER A 83 -7.77 11.53 -1.68
C SER A 83 -8.77 11.08 -0.62
N CYS A 84 -8.82 9.78 -0.27
CA CYS A 84 -9.68 9.28 0.78
C CYS A 84 -9.37 9.92 2.15
N CYS A 85 -8.08 10.07 2.51
CA CYS A 85 -7.70 10.72 3.77
C CYS A 85 -8.13 12.20 3.81
N LEU A 86 -7.95 12.92 2.70
CA LEU A 86 -8.36 14.33 2.58
C LEU A 86 -9.89 14.47 2.63
N GLU A 87 -10.64 13.62 1.93
CA GLU A 87 -12.10 13.57 1.98
C GLU A 87 -12.60 13.35 3.41
N VAL A 88 -12.03 12.40 4.15
CA VAL A 88 -12.42 12.15 5.55
C VAL A 88 -12.09 13.36 6.44
N MET A 89 -10.94 14.01 6.25
CA MET A 89 -10.62 15.24 6.98
C MET A 89 -11.56 16.40 6.62
N ALA A 90 -12.08 16.48 5.40
CA ALA A 90 -13.06 17.49 5.02
C ALA A 90 -14.40 17.30 5.77
N LEU A 91 -14.75 16.06 6.14
CA LEU A 91 -15.91 15.75 6.97
C LEU A 91 -15.72 16.10 8.46
N LEU A 92 -14.49 16.37 8.88
CA LEU A 92 -14.12 16.76 10.24
C LEU A 92 -13.58 18.20 10.25
N PRO A 93 -14.37 19.21 9.84
CA PRO A 93 -13.87 20.55 9.59
C PRO A 93 -13.31 21.18 10.86
N LEU A 94 -12.26 21.99 10.69
CA LEU A 94 -11.79 22.87 11.75
C LEU A 94 -12.79 24.01 11.92
N GLU A 95 -13.17 24.30 13.17
CA GLU A 95 -14.12 25.39 13.48
C GLU A 95 -13.59 26.77 13.04
N ALA A 96 -12.27 26.95 13.00
CA ALA A 96 -11.60 28.13 12.47
C ALA A 96 -10.32 27.75 11.72
N PRO A 97 -9.96 28.46 10.64
CA PRO A 97 -8.68 28.25 9.95
C PRO A 97 -7.50 28.64 10.86
N GLY A 98 -6.54 27.74 11.02
CA GLY A 98 -5.29 27.95 11.79
C GLY A 98 -5.21 27.16 13.10
N GLN A 99 -4.05 27.24 13.78
CA GLN A 99 -3.86 26.69 15.12
C GLN A 99 -4.46 27.65 16.17
N GLN A 100 -5.77 27.61 16.35
CA GLN A 100 -6.36 28.19 17.57
C GLN A 100 -6.19 27.23 18.74
N PRO A 101 -6.04 27.75 19.98
CA PRO A 101 -5.99 26.92 21.16
C PRO A 101 -7.26 26.06 21.24
N PRO A 102 -7.18 24.84 21.80
CA PRO A 102 -8.36 24.01 22.05
C PRO A 102 -9.45 24.83 22.76
N PRO A 103 -10.74 24.59 22.46
CA PRO A 103 -11.82 25.30 23.11
C PRO A 103 -11.72 25.10 24.63
N ALA A 104 -12.03 26.15 25.40
CA ALA A 104 -11.91 26.15 26.85
C ALA A 104 -12.70 25.00 27.53
N ARG A 105 -13.74 24.49 26.85
CA ARG A 105 -14.48 23.29 27.26
C ARG A 105 -14.40 22.24 26.16
N GLN A 106 -13.59 21.22 26.38
CA GLN A 106 -13.46 20.08 25.47
C GLN A 106 -14.55 19.04 25.75
N THR A 107 -15.61 19.04 24.94
CA THR A 107 -16.64 18.01 25.01
C THR A 107 -16.07 16.64 24.57
N PRO A 108 -16.66 15.51 24.98
CA PRO A 108 -16.27 14.20 24.48
C PRO A 108 -16.38 14.09 22.95
N GLU A 109 -17.36 14.78 22.37
CA GLU A 109 -17.57 14.85 20.92
C GLU A 109 -16.45 15.61 20.22
N TRP A 110 -16.08 16.79 20.73
CA TRP A 110 -14.96 17.57 20.20
C TRP A 110 -13.66 16.76 20.23
N ARG A 111 -13.39 16.05 21.33
CA ARG A 111 -12.20 15.19 21.46
C ARG A 111 -12.20 14.08 20.43
N ALA A 112 -13.33 13.39 20.25
CA ALA A 112 -13.44 12.31 19.27
C ALA A 112 -13.22 12.81 17.82
N GLN A 113 -13.77 13.99 17.48
CA GLN A 113 -13.55 14.61 16.16
C GLN A 113 -12.10 15.01 15.95
N PHE A 114 -11.48 15.64 16.96
CA PHE A 114 -10.07 16.03 16.92
C PHE A 114 -9.14 14.82 16.79
N GLU A 115 -9.37 13.77 17.58
CA GLU A 115 -8.60 12.52 17.52
C GLU A 115 -8.73 11.84 16.16
N ALA A 116 -9.93 11.77 15.60
CA ALA A 116 -10.15 11.20 14.27
C ALA A 116 -9.43 11.99 13.17
N ARG A 117 -9.48 13.33 13.24
CA ARG A 117 -8.77 14.21 12.30
C ARG A 117 -7.25 14.05 12.43
N LEU A 118 -6.74 14.00 13.66
CA LEU A 118 -5.32 13.78 13.93
C LEU A 118 -4.86 12.41 13.43
N ALA A 119 -5.67 11.37 13.61
CA ALA A 119 -5.39 10.03 13.09
C ALA A 119 -5.25 10.05 11.57
N MET A 120 -6.19 10.65 10.83
CA MET A 120 -6.08 10.82 9.36
C MET A 120 -4.83 11.59 8.93
N ALA A 121 -4.49 12.68 9.64
CA ALA A 121 -3.28 13.45 9.34
C ALA A 121 -2.00 12.62 9.58
N ASN A 122 -1.98 11.80 10.63
CA ASN A 122 -0.88 10.87 10.91
C ASN A 122 -0.77 9.78 9.84
N VAL A 123 -1.89 9.29 9.29
CA VAL A 123 -1.86 8.38 8.13
C VAL A 123 -1.11 9.04 6.99
N LEU A 124 -1.49 10.25 6.57
CA LEU A 124 -0.82 10.96 5.46
C LEU A 124 0.69 11.11 5.70
N LEU A 125 1.09 11.47 6.92
CA LEU A 125 2.50 11.54 7.32
C LEU A 125 3.19 10.17 7.26
N GLY A 126 2.51 9.12 7.72
CA GLY A 126 2.98 7.73 7.67
C GLY A 126 3.17 7.24 6.24
N LEU A 127 2.22 7.53 5.34
CA LEU A 127 2.31 7.21 3.91
C LEU A 127 3.52 7.92 3.27
N ALA A 128 3.70 9.22 3.56
CA ALA A 128 4.83 10.01 3.07
C ALA A 128 6.19 9.43 3.50
N ARG A 129 6.27 8.87 4.72
CA ARG A 129 7.47 8.20 5.23
C ARG A 129 7.67 6.81 4.64
N ALA A 130 6.60 6.04 4.46
CA ALA A 130 6.67 4.65 4.02
C ALA A 130 6.89 4.50 2.51
N ALA A 131 6.31 5.39 1.70
CA ALA A 131 6.37 5.33 0.24
C ALA A 131 6.55 6.73 -0.39
N PRO A 132 7.67 7.43 -0.09
CA PRO A 132 7.90 8.79 -0.59
C PRO A 132 7.89 8.85 -2.12
N ALA A 133 8.48 7.86 -2.79
CA ALA A 133 8.52 7.80 -4.26
C ALA A 133 7.13 7.75 -4.91
N SER A 134 6.15 7.15 -4.22
CA SER A 134 4.77 7.06 -4.70
C SER A 134 3.98 8.37 -4.50
N LEU A 135 4.46 9.28 -3.65
CA LEU A 135 3.75 10.51 -3.27
C LEU A 135 4.38 11.78 -3.83
N VAL A 136 5.71 11.80 -4.03
CA VAL A 136 6.44 12.93 -4.60
C VAL A 136 5.81 13.47 -5.90
N PRO A 137 5.38 12.64 -6.87
CA PRO A 137 4.75 13.13 -8.10
C PRO A 137 3.46 13.92 -7.89
N HIS A 138 2.83 13.78 -6.71
CA HIS A 138 1.52 14.35 -6.39
C HIS A 138 1.59 15.51 -5.39
N LEU A 139 2.78 15.86 -4.89
CA LEU A 139 2.94 16.92 -3.90
C LEU A 139 2.48 18.30 -4.40
N SER A 140 2.63 18.61 -5.69
CA SER A 140 2.17 19.89 -6.25
C SER A 140 0.66 20.05 -6.17
N ALA A 141 -0.10 18.97 -6.39
CA ALA A 141 -1.55 18.95 -6.21
C ALA A 141 -1.93 19.11 -4.74
N LEU A 142 -1.14 18.55 -3.82
CA LEU A 142 -1.39 18.66 -2.37
C LEU A 142 -1.07 20.05 -1.79
N VAL A 143 -0.28 20.87 -2.47
CA VAL A 143 0.05 22.23 -2.05
C VAL A 143 -0.99 23.25 -2.52
N THR A 144 -1.83 22.89 -3.49
CA THR A 144 -2.85 23.78 -4.09
C THR A 144 -4.26 23.60 -3.52
N GLU A 145 -4.50 22.50 -2.81
CA GLU A 145 -5.70 22.21 -2.00
C GLU A 145 -5.55 22.74 -0.57
#